data_AF-A0A3M1TE67-F1
#
_entry.id   AF-A0A3M1TE67-F1
#
_cell.length_a   1.000
_cell.length_b   1.000
_cell.length_c   1.000
_cell.angle_alpha   90.00
_cell.angle_beta   90.00
_cell.angle_gamma   90.00
#
_symmetry.space_group_name_H-M   'P 1'
#
loop_
_entity.id
_entity.type
_entity.pdbx_description
1 polymer ?
#
loop_
_entity_poly.entity_id
_entity_poly.type
_entity_poly.pdbx_seq_one_letter_code
_entity_poly.pdbx_strand_id
1 'polypeptide(L)'
;PTLPTAAPPHRPTPSARRHEGTPSAAGHVLPQDPFAISGRGSPAFVRWRSALLARISTSMCASPRVSVCDARGFDTCYGLTHEGDAQHRLYVLVVPRLDAAGARAVTAEARRVFDLEKGIWEKEVTFWLIAREVADQNQVLWTLKNFGMGWWRRRRIILHDLAAKRVFASELGCDPRGNHLKRAFLVASHEALSAVRYLPDRPASPVAHRHRRCGVARGPVWGAALALLITLTFVGMLTALQAAHSVGQRIPCPGRSLRSLPVHRQALPPRVPDRFTPGEREGQRVF
;
A
#
# COMPACT_ATOMS: atom_id res chain seq x y z
N PRO A 1 31.04 -63.81 49.97
CA PRO A 1 29.68 -63.60 50.53
C PRO A 1 29.70 -62.37 51.47
N THR A 2 29.29 -61.22 50.94
CA THR A 2 29.35 -59.93 51.63
C THR A 2 28.00 -59.21 51.48
N LEU A 3 27.57 -58.63 52.60
CA LEU A 3 26.25 -58.11 52.97
C LEU A 3 25.79 -56.84 52.21
N PRO A 4 24.49 -56.50 52.28
CA PRO A 4 23.86 -55.41 51.53
C PRO A 4 24.01 -54.05 52.23
N THR A 5 24.05 -52.97 51.44
CA THR A 5 24.08 -51.59 51.96
C THR A 5 22.71 -50.93 51.83
N ALA A 6 22.26 -50.42 52.96
CA ALA A 6 20.96 -49.82 53.22
C ALA A 6 20.74 -48.46 52.53
N ALA A 7 19.47 -48.17 52.27
CA ALA A 7 18.97 -46.86 51.88
C ALA A 7 19.05 -45.84 53.04
N PRO A 8 19.25 -44.54 52.75
CA PRO A 8 19.05 -43.47 53.72
C PRO A 8 17.66 -42.78 53.61
N PRO A 9 17.23 -42.05 54.66
CA PRO A 9 15.82 -41.86 55.00
C PRO A 9 15.23 -40.48 54.66
N HIS A 10 13.90 -40.41 54.79
CA HIS A 10 13.02 -39.24 54.69
C HIS A 10 13.46 -38.02 55.52
N ARG A 11 13.24 -36.81 54.95
CA ARG A 11 12.89 -35.60 55.70
C ARG A 11 11.77 -34.80 55.01
N PRO A 12 11.00 -34.03 55.79
CA PRO A 12 9.63 -33.63 55.45
C PRO A 12 9.57 -32.29 54.72
N THR A 13 8.61 -32.14 53.80
CA THR A 13 8.20 -30.83 53.28
C THR A 13 6.95 -30.33 54.00
N PRO A 14 6.90 -29.04 54.41
CA PRO A 14 5.83 -28.49 55.23
C PRO A 14 4.60 -28.09 54.41
N SER A 15 3.43 -28.28 55.00
CA SER A 15 2.15 -27.77 54.53
C SER A 15 1.98 -26.26 54.77
N ALA A 16 1.24 -25.66 53.82
CA ALA A 16 0.36 -24.50 53.95
C ALA A 16 0.97 -23.09 54.06
N ARG A 17 0.81 -22.33 52.98
CA ARG A 17 0.25 -20.97 53.07
C ARG A 17 -0.62 -20.66 51.86
N ARG A 18 -1.93 -20.55 52.12
CA ARG A 18 -2.86 -19.74 51.32
C ARG A 18 -2.30 -18.32 51.25
N HIS A 19 -2.12 -17.82 50.04
CA HIS A 19 -2.20 -16.39 49.78
C HIS A 19 -3.48 -16.15 48.99
N GLU A 20 -4.50 -15.73 49.73
CA GLU A 20 -5.58 -14.89 49.20
C GLU A 20 -4.90 -13.60 48.69
N GLY A 21 -4.79 -13.51 47.36
CA GLY A 21 -4.34 -12.33 46.64
C GLY A 21 -5.48 -11.83 45.78
N THR A 22 -6.06 -10.73 46.23
CA THR A 22 -7.07 -9.87 45.61
C THR A 22 -6.94 -9.78 44.08
N PRO A 23 -8.05 -9.76 43.30
CA PRO A 23 -7.99 -9.53 41.87
C PRO A 23 -7.54 -8.09 41.62
N SER A 24 -6.24 -7.91 41.35
CA SER A 24 -5.71 -6.65 40.84
C SER A 24 -6.29 -6.47 39.44
N ALA A 25 -7.18 -5.50 39.30
CA ALA A 25 -7.64 -4.95 38.04
C ALA A 25 -6.46 -4.32 37.30
N ALA A 26 -5.59 -5.16 36.74
CA ALA A 26 -4.70 -4.76 35.68
C ALA A 26 -5.60 -4.44 34.50
N GLY A 27 -5.87 -3.14 34.30
CA GLY A 27 -6.51 -2.65 33.09
C GLY A 27 -5.82 -3.30 31.91
N HIS A 28 -6.60 -4.05 31.12
CA HIS A 28 -6.17 -4.52 29.83
C HIS A 28 -5.80 -3.29 28.99
N VAL A 29 -4.53 -2.91 29.04
CA VAL A 29 -3.93 -2.04 28.03
C VAL A 29 -3.97 -2.89 26.77
N LEU A 30 -5.01 -2.66 25.95
CA LEU A 30 -5.10 -3.24 24.63
C LEU A 30 -3.76 -2.92 23.92
N PRO A 31 -3.06 -3.92 23.37
CA PRO A 31 -1.83 -3.67 22.64
C PRO A 31 -2.13 -2.59 21.60
N GLN A 32 -1.37 -1.49 21.66
CA GLN A 32 -1.52 -0.40 20.71
C GLN A 32 -1.37 -0.98 19.30
N ASP A 33 -2.36 -0.72 18.45
CA ASP A 33 -2.33 -1.12 17.06
C ASP A 33 -1.13 -0.43 16.37
N PRO A 34 -0.07 -1.15 15.98
CA PRO A 34 1.15 -0.51 15.46
C PRO A 34 0.91 0.18 14.11
N PHE A 35 -0.22 -0.07 13.47
CA PHE A 35 -0.55 0.49 12.16
C PHE A 35 -1.44 1.74 12.24
N ALA A 36 -2.06 2.02 13.39
CA ALA A 36 -3.01 3.12 13.59
C ALA A 36 -4.09 3.23 12.49
N ILE A 37 -4.57 2.10 11.97
CA ILE A 37 -5.51 2.06 10.84
C ILE A 37 -6.95 2.29 11.32
N SER A 38 -7.57 3.34 10.78
CA SER A 38 -8.96 3.72 11.07
C SER A 38 -9.94 2.55 10.93
N GLY A 39 -10.77 2.34 11.96
CA GLY A 39 -11.83 1.32 11.95
C GLY A 39 -11.38 -0.11 12.26
N ARG A 40 -10.07 -0.38 12.44
CA ARG A 40 -9.54 -1.72 12.73
C ARG A 40 -9.99 -2.26 14.10
N GLY A 41 -10.31 -1.36 15.04
CA GLY A 41 -10.89 -1.69 16.34
C GLY A 41 -12.42 -1.81 16.37
N SER A 42 -13.13 -1.57 15.26
CA SER A 42 -14.60 -1.61 15.28
C SER A 42 -15.13 -3.04 15.55
N PRO A 43 -16.16 -3.23 16.41
CA PRO A 43 -16.62 -4.56 16.80
C PRO A 43 -17.04 -5.45 15.62
N ALA A 44 -17.79 -4.94 14.64
CA ALA A 44 -18.10 -5.70 13.42
C ALA A 44 -16.84 -6.15 12.68
N PHE A 45 -15.87 -5.26 12.49
CA PHE A 45 -14.64 -5.60 11.80
C PHE A 45 -13.82 -6.62 12.58
N VAL A 46 -13.69 -6.47 13.89
CA VAL A 46 -12.99 -7.43 14.74
C VAL A 46 -13.64 -8.81 14.63
N ARG A 47 -14.97 -8.91 14.74
CA ARG A 47 -15.67 -10.20 14.61
C ARG A 47 -15.45 -10.83 13.24
N TRP A 48 -15.61 -10.06 12.17
CA TRP A 48 -15.40 -10.56 10.81
C TRP A 48 -13.95 -10.98 10.57
N ARG A 49 -12.98 -10.16 10.97
CA ARG A 49 -11.55 -10.46 10.86
C ARG A 49 -11.21 -11.74 11.61
N SER A 50 -11.68 -11.88 12.86
CA SER A 50 -11.43 -13.08 13.66
C SER A 50 -12.03 -14.34 13.02
N ALA A 51 -13.26 -14.26 12.49
CA ALA A 51 -13.88 -15.39 11.79
C ALA A 51 -13.15 -15.74 10.49
N LEU A 52 -12.71 -14.73 9.72
CA LEU A 52 -11.93 -14.90 8.50
C LEU A 52 -10.60 -15.61 8.81
N LEU A 53 -9.83 -15.07 9.76
CA LEU A 53 -8.53 -15.62 10.15
C LEU A 53 -8.63 -17.00 10.77
N ALA A 54 -9.66 -17.27 11.57
CA ALA A 54 -9.91 -18.61 12.12
C ALA A 54 -10.08 -19.63 10.99
N ARG A 55 -10.88 -19.30 9.96
CA ARG A 55 -11.12 -20.19 8.82
C ARG A 55 -9.89 -20.39 7.94
N ILE A 56 -9.13 -19.31 7.68
CA ILE A 56 -7.83 -19.41 7.01
C ILE A 56 -6.91 -20.33 7.81
N SER A 57 -6.84 -20.13 9.13
CA SER A 57 -5.98 -20.93 10.01
C SER A 57 -6.35 -22.41 10.00
N THR A 58 -7.64 -22.75 10.04
CA THR A 58 -8.10 -24.14 9.93
C THR A 58 -7.64 -24.79 8.62
N SER A 59 -7.78 -24.08 7.50
CA SER A 59 -7.34 -24.59 6.18
C SER A 59 -5.82 -24.72 6.08
N MET A 60 -5.07 -23.71 6.54
CA MET A 60 -3.61 -23.72 6.51
C MET A 60 -3.00 -24.80 7.41
N CYS A 61 -3.53 -24.97 8.63
CA CYS A 61 -3.02 -25.94 9.60
C CYS A 61 -3.48 -27.38 9.32
N ALA A 62 -4.36 -27.61 8.34
CA ALA A 62 -4.66 -28.95 7.85
C ALA A 62 -3.44 -29.57 7.13
N SER A 63 -2.49 -28.75 6.67
CA SER A 63 -1.23 -29.23 6.11
C SER A 63 -0.19 -29.46 7.22
N PRO A 64 0.41 -30.67 7.33
CA PRO A 64 1.39 -30.97 8.38
C PRO A 64 2.71 -30.21 8.24
N ARG A 65 2.93 -29.52 7.10
CA ARG A 65 4.15 -28.76 6.80
C ARG A 65 4.03 -27.27 7.16
N VAL A 66 2.84 -26.82 7.57
CA VAL A 66 2.58 -25.42 7.91
C VAL A 66 2.43 -25.30 9.42
N SER A 67 3.14 -24.33 9.99
CA SER A 67 3.02 -23.96 11.40
C SER A 67 2.62 -22.50 11.56
N VAL A 68 2.02 -22.17 12.69
CA VAL A 68 1.75 -20.79 13.10
C VAL A 68 2.99 -20.26 13.83
N CYS A 69 3.43 -19.06 13.46
CA CYS A 69 4.60 -18.39 14.04
C CYS A 69 4.20 -17.10 14.77
N ASP A 70 5.15 -16.48 15.48
CA ASP A 70 4.95 -15.15 16.07
C ASP A 70 4.61 -14.12 14.97
N ALA A 71 3.47 -13.47 15.10
CA ALA A 71 2.95 -12.51 14.14
C ALA A 71 3.63 -11.14 14.22
N ARG A 72 4.42 -10.83 15.26
CA ARG A 72 5.25 -9.61 15.36
C ARG A 72 4.46 -8.30 15.09
N GLY A 73 3.20 -8.23 15.52
CA GLY A 73 2.32 -7.08 15.32
C GLY A 73 1.32 -7.22 14.17
N PHE A 74 1.53 -8.18 13.26
CA PHE A 74 0.55 -8.58 12.24
C PHE A 74 -0.57 -9.43 12.86
N ASP A 75 -1.64 -9.72 12.10
CA ASP A 75 -2.77 -10.48 12.63
C ASP A 75 -2.44 -11.98 12.80
N THR A 76 -1.63 -12.54 11.90
CA THR A 76 -1.12 -13.91 12.00
C THR A 76 0.15 -14.07 11.17
N CYS A 77 0.93 -15.11 11.45
CA CYS A 77 2.07 -15.51 10.64
C CYS A 77 2.06 -17.03 10.44
N TYR A 78 2.33 -17.46 9.21
CA TYR A 78 2.51 -18.87 8.87
C TYR A 78 3.94 -19.12 8.41
N GLY A 79 4.46 -20.32 8.68
CA GLY A 79 5.77 -20.76 8.22
C GLY A 79 5.76 -22.20 7.72
N LEU A 80 6.62 -22.52 6.74
CA LEU A 80 6.87 -23.90 6.34
C LEU A 80 7.95 -24.53 7.22
N THR A 81 7.62 -25.55 7.99
CA THR A 81 8.56 -26.30 8.83
C THR A 81 9.00 -27.57 8.12
N HIS A 82 10.27 -27.62 7.71
CA HIS A 82 10.89 -28.76 7.04
C HIS A 82 12.05 -29.36 7.85
N GLU A 83 12.00 -29.27 9.19
CA GLU A 83 13.06 -29.59 10.19
C GLU A 83 13.87 -28.36 10.59
N GLY A 84 14.01 -28.14 11.91
CA GLY A 84 14.79 -27.06 12.52
C GLY A 84 14.14 -25.69 12.50
N ASP A 85 13.76 -25.15 11.34
CA ASP A 85 13.37 -23.74 11.22
C ASP A 85 12.56 -23.36 9.96
N ALA A 86 11.67 -22.36 10.05
CA ALA A 86 10.72 -22.06 8.96
C ALA A 86 11.36 -21.32 7.77
N GLN A 87 11.54 -21.96 6.60
CA GLN A 87 12.27 -21.40 5.44
C GLN A 87 11.58 -20.21 4.75
N HIS A 88 10.26 -20.09 4.87
CA HIS A 88 9.50 -18.97 4.34
C HIS A 88 8.44 -18.59 5.37
N ARG A 89 8.35 -17.30 5.67
CA ARG A 89 7.30 -16.73 6.54
C ARG A 89 6.32 -15.90 5.75
N LEU A 90 5.04 -16.06 6.07
CA LEU A 90 3.94 -15.31 5.50
C LEU A 90 3.19 -14.60 6.63
N TYR A 91 3.42 -13.30 6.75
CA TYR A 91 2.73 -12.40 7.69
C TYR A 91 1.45 -11.90 7.03
N VAL A 92 0.35 -11.89 7.78
CA VAL A 92 -0.97 -11.50 7.27
C VAL A 92 -1.48 -10.30 8.04
N LEU A 93 -1.95 -9.29 7.31
CA LEU A 93 -2.65 -8.15 7.90
C LEU A 93 -3.99 -7.95 7.20
N VAL A 94 -5.07 -7.93 7.97
CA VAL A 94 -6.42 -7.66 7.53
C VAL A 94 -6.82 -6.27 8.00
N VAL A 95 -7.24 -5.43 7.06
CA VAL A 95 -7.54 -4.01 7.32
C VAL A 95 -8.90 -3.62 6.73
N PRO A 96 -9.67 -2.75 7.41
CA PRO A 96 -10.97 -2.29 6.90
C PRO A 96 -10.82 -1.32 5.74
N ARG A 97 -9.80 -0.48 5.78
CA ARG A 97 -9.48 0.48 4.73
C ARG A 97 -7.98 0.69 4.73
N LEU A 98 -7.38 0.67 3.54
CA LEU A 98 -5.96 0.97 3.35
C LEU A 98 -5.83 2.25 2.52
N ASP A 99 -5.26 3.29 3.10
CA ASP A 99 -4.90 4.53 2.41
C ASP A 99 -3.36 4.69 2.36
N ALA A 100 -2.89 5.82 1.82
CA ALA A 100 -1.46 6.09 1.73
C ALA A 100 -0.76 6.16 3.09
N ALA A 101 -1.42 6.64 4.14
CA ALA A 101 -0.84 6.71 5.48
C ALA A 101 -0.71 5.31 6.09
N GLY A 102 -1.77 4.50 6.01
CA GLY A 102 -1.77 3.11 6.42
C GLY A 102 -0.73 2.29 5.65
N ALA A 103 -0.58 2.49 4.33
CA ALA A 103 0.45 1.82 3.55
C ALA A 103 1.88 2.16 4.03
N ARG A 104 2.14 3.42 4.41
CA ARG A 104 3.43 3.82 5.00
C ARG A 104 3.66 3.18 6.38
N ALA A 105 2.63 3.16 7.24
CA ALA A 105 2.73 2.50 8.55
C ALA A 105 3.00 0.99 8.42
N VAL A 106 2.26 0.32 7.53
CA VAL A 106 2.45 -1.10 7.24
C VAL A 106 3.84 -1.39 6.68
N THR A 107 4.34 -0.56 5.76
CA THR A 107 5.68 -0.77 5.19
C THR A 107 6.81 -0.47 6.19
N ALA A 108 6.62 0.49 7.10
CA ALA A 108 7.54 0.74 8.20
C ALA A 108 7.61 -0.46 9.15
N GLU A 109 6.46 -1.00 9.53
CA GLU A 109 6.38 -2.16 10.41
C GLU A 109 6.88 -3.45 9.74
N ALA A 110 6.53 -3.66 8.46
CA ALA A 110 7.06 -4.76 7.67
C ALA A 110 8.59 -4.69 7.55
N ARG A 111 9.16 -3.48 7.46
CA ARG A 111 10.62 -3.29 7.50
C ARG A 111 11.19 -3.68 8.86
N ARG A 112 10.59 -3.21 9.96
CA ARG A 112 11.01 -3.58 11.33
C ARG A 112 11.00 -5.09 11.53
N VAL A 113 9.92 -5.77 11.15
CA VAL A 113 9.81 -7.24 11.24
C VAL A 113 10.85 -7.91 10.36
N PHE A 114 11.01 -7.48 9.12
CA PHE A 114 12.03 -8.03 8.23
C PHE A 114 13.44 -7.89 8.80
N ASP A 115 13.77 -6.75 9.40
CA ASP A 115 15.07 -6.49 10.01
C ASP A 115 15.34 -7.39 11.23
N LEU A 116 14.31 -7.75 12.00
CA LEU A 116 14.44 -8.75 13.08
C LEU A 116 14.67 -10.17 12.53
N GLU A 117 14.08 -10.49 11.39
CA GLU A 117 14.23 -11.80 10.74
C GLU A 117 15.56 -11.92 9.95
N LYS A 118 16.28 -10.82 9.70
CA LYS A 118 17.57 -10.80 8.97
C LYS A 118 18.66 -11.67 9.59
N GLY A 119 18.54 -12.07 10.85
CA GLY A 119 19.42 -13.06 11.47
C GLY A 119 19.40 -14.42 10.77
N ILE A 120 18.42 -14.68 9.91
CA ILE A 120 18.25 -15.94 9.21
C ILE A 120 18.36 -15.73 7.69
N TRP A 121 19.60 -15.81 7.19
CA TRP A 121 20.04 -15.39 5.86
C TRP A 121 19.37 -16.12 4.68
N GLU A 122 18.60 -17.17 4.94
CA GLU A 122 17.99 -18.01 3.91
C GLU A 122 16.47 -17.82 3.74
N LYS A 123 15.82 -16.97 4.53
CA LYS A 123 14.35 -16.96 4.58
C LYS A 123 13.74 -15.92 3.63
N GLU A 124 12.81 -16.38 2.79
CA GLU A 124 11.87 -15.48 2.13
C GLU A 124 10.88 -14.94 3.17
N VAL A 125 10.44 -13.68 3.05
CA VAL A 125 9.38 -13.13 3.89
C VAL A 125 8.33 -12.47 2.99
N THR A 126 7.07 -12.85 3.18
CA THR A 126 5.94 -12.29 2.44
C THR A 126 4.97 -11.63 3.40
N PHE A 127 4.62 -10.38 3.10
CA PHE A 127 3.57 -9.64 3.80
C PHE A 127 2.31 -9.64 2.93
N TRP A 128 1.27 -10.32 3.39
CA TRP A 128 -0.01 -10.42 2.70
C TRP A 128 -1.02 -9.49 3.35
N LEU A 129 -1.38 -8.43 2.63
CA LEU A 129 -2.36 -7.45 3.07
C LEU A 129 -3.72 -7.80 2.48
N ILE A 130 -4.75 -7.94 3.31
CA ILE A 130 -6.14 -8.13 2.89
C ILE A 130 -6.90 -6.86 3.29
N ALA A 131 -7.18 -6.00 2.33
CA ALA A 131 -7.89 -4.75 2.55
C ALA A 131 -9.33 -4.87 2.08
N ARG A 132 -10.30 -4.53 2.95
CA ARG A 132 -11.70 -4.45 2.53
C ARG A 132 -11.94 -3.37 1.48
N GLU A 133 -11.24 -2.24 1.62
CA GLU A 133 -11.28 -1.11 0.70
C GLU A 133 -9.88 -0.50 0.58
N VAL A 134 -9.51 -0.04 -0.60
CA VAL A 134 -8.25 0.69 -0.85
C VAL A 134 -8.58 2.09 -1.33
N ALA A 135 -8.12 3.10 -0.59
CA ALA A 135 -8.16 4.49 -1.00
C ALA A 135 -6.81 4.90 -1.61
N ASP A 136 -6.82 5.84 -2.55
CA ASP A 136 -5.62 6.33 -3.24
C ASP A 136 -4.75 5.19 -3.80
N GLN A 137 -5.39 4.25 -4.51
CA GLN A 137 -4.80 2.98 -4.95
C GLN A 137 -3.41 3.15 -5.58
N ASN A 138 -3.21 4.14 -6.44
CA ASN A 138 -1.92 4.39 -7.08
C ASN A 138 -0.82 4.73 -6.07
N GLN A 139 -1.13 5.56 -5.07
CA GLN A 139 -0.17 5.94 -4.04
C GLN A 139 0.11 4.78 -3.08
N VAL A 140 -0.91 3.99 -2.75
CA VAL A 140 -0.77 2.74 -1.98
C VAL A 140 0.14 1.77 -2.71
N LEU A 141 -0.19 1.42 -3.96
CA LEU A 141 0.60 0.48 -4.77
C LEU A 141 2.03 0.97 -4.96
N TRP A 142 2.25 2.26 -5.22
CA TRP A 142 3.60 2.82 -5.32
C TRP A 142 4.39 2.68 -4.01
N THR A 143 3.76 2.94 -2.86
CA THR A 143 4.37 2.80 -1.53
C THR A 143 4.75 1.34 -1.26
N LEU A 144 3.84 0.40 -1.49
CA LEU A 144 4.09 -1.03 -1.31
C LEU A 144 5.15 -1.55 -2.29
N LYS A 145 5.13 -1.08 -3.54
CA LYS A 145 6.11 -1.47 -4.57
C LYS A 145 7.51 -1.00 -4.22
N ASN A 146 7.68 0.23 -3.72
CA ASN A 146 8.98 0.72 -3.25
C ASN A 146 9.53 -0.11 -2.08
N PHE A 147 8.64 -0.60 -1.21
CA PHE A 147 9.04 -1.59 -0.23
C PHE A 147 9.50 -2.89 -0.89
N GLY A 148 8.87 -3.39 -1.96
CA GLY A 148 9.35 -4.58 -2.69
C GLY A 148 10.69 -4.40 -3.42
N MET A 149 10.98 -3.22 -3.98
CA MET A 149 12.08 -2.97 -4.95
C MET A 149 13.50 -2.77 -4.37
N GLY A 150 13.72 -2.87 -3.06
CA GLY A 150 15.06 -2.65 -2.51
C GLY A 150 16.00 -3.83 -2.73
N TRP A 151 17.31 -3.60 -2.52
CA TRP A 151 18.39 -4.57 -2.74
C TRP A 151 18.21 -5.94 -2.03
N TRP A 152 17.37 -5.99 -1.00
CA TRP A 152 16.98 -7.21 -0.30
C TRP A 152 16.05 -8.08 -1.16
N ARG A 153 16.62 -9.00 -1.94
CA ARG A 153 15.93 -9.85 -2.93
C ARG A 153 14.78 -10.72 -2.41
N ARG A 154 14.51 -10.78 -1.10
CA ARG A 154 13.60 -11.76 -0.47
C ARG A 154 12.42 -11.17 0.31
N ARG A 155 12.24 -9.84 0.29
CA ARG A 155 11.03 -9.19 0.81
C ARG A 155 9.95 -9.15 -0.27
N ARG A 156 8.76 -9.63 0.05
CA ARG A 156 7.61 -9.63 -0.85
C ARG A 156 6.40 -9.04 -0.15
N ILE A 157 5.57 -8.34 -0.90
CA ILE A 157 4.32 -7.80 -0.40
C ILE A 157 3.23 -8.06 -1.43
N ILE A 158 2.06 -8.47 -0.98
CA ILE A 158 0.88 -8.77 -1.79
C ILE A 158 -0.28 -7.98 -1.20
N LEU A 159 -1.05 -7.31 -2.06
CA LEU A 159 -2.27 -6.62 -1.65
C LEU A 159 -3.49 -7.32 -2.26
N HIS A 160 -4.37 -7.84 -1.43
CA HIS A 160 -5.67 -8.35 -1.81
C HIS A 160 -6.72 -7.28 -1.50
N ASP A 161 -7.18 -6.58 -2.54
CA ASP A 161 -8.26 -5.59 -2.47
C ASP A 161 -9.60 -6.30 -2.68
N LEU A 162 -10.40 -6.36 -1.61
CA LEU A 162 -11.70 -7.03 -1.64
C LEU A 162 -12.79 -6.20 -2.31
N ALA A 163 -12.69 -4.86 -2.29
CA ALA A 163 -13.64 -3.99 -2.98
C ALA A 163 -13.48 -4.11 -4.50
N ALA A 164 -12.23 -4.11 -4.98
CA ALA A 164 -11.91 -4.32 -6.38
C ALA A 164 -11.89 -5.81 -6.79
N LYS A 165 -12.06 -6.74 -5.84
CA LYS A 165 -11.96 -8.20 -6.03
C LYS A 165 -10.68 -8.62 -6.76
N ARG A 166 -9.55 -7.99 -6.42
CA ARG A 166 -8.28 -8.15 -7.13
C ARG A 166 -7.12 -8.39 -6.16
N VAL A 167 -6.22 -9.28 -6.56
CA VAL A 167 -4.93 -9.49 -5.90
C VAL A 167 -3.84 -8.80 -6.70
N PHE A 168 -3.27 -7.74 -6.15
CA PHE A 168 -2.10 -7.02 -6.67
C PHE A 168 -0.84 -7.69 -6.13
N ALA A 169 -0.29 -8.63 -6.90
CA ALA A 169 0.94 -9.34 -6.57
C ALA A 169 2.00 -9.08 -7.65
N SER A 170 1.66 -9.30 -8.92
CA SER A 170 2.56 -9.07 -10.06
C SER A 170 3.01 -7.61 -10.17
N GLU A 171 2.11 -6.67 -9.91
CA GLU A 171 2.37 -5.23 -9.92
C GLU A 171 3.37 -4.82 -8.82
N LEU A 172 3.42 -5.61 -7.75
CA LEU A 172 4.32 -5.46 -6.60
C LEU A 172 5.58 -6.34 -6.74
N GLY A 173 5.78 -7.00 -7.89
CA GLY A 173 6.95 -7.85 -8.16
C GLY A 173 6.94 -9.17 -7.39
N CYS A 174 5.76 -9.68 -7.02
CA CYS A 174 5.61 -10.97 -6.34
C CYS A 174 4.73 -11.93 -7.14
N ASP A 175 5.17 -13.17 -7.30
CA ASP A 175 4.31 -14.26 -7.76
C ASP A 175 3.60 -14.90 -6.55
N PRO A 176 2.24 -14.83 -6.46
CA PRO A 176 1.48 -15.47 -5.39
C PRO A 176 1.46 -17.00 -5.54
N ARG A 177 1.90 -17.54 -6.69
CA ARG A 177 2.06 -18.97 -6.94
C ARG A 177 3.49 -19.46 -6.83
N GLY A 178 4.45 -18.55 -6.63
CA GLY A 178 5.88 -18.82 -6.71
C GLY A 178 6.43 -19.78 -5.64
N ASN A 179 5.67 -20.02 -4.56
CA ASN A 179 6.01 -21.06 -3.59
C ASN A 179 4.75 -21.74 -3.01
N HIS A 180 4.95 -22.88 -2.32
CA HIS A 180 3.85 -23.68 -1.78
C HIS A 180 3.04 -22.95 -0.70
N LEU A 181 3.71 -22.17 0.18
CA LEU A 181 3.03 -21.47 1.28
C LEU A 181 2.10 -20.37 0.76
N LYS A 182 2.55 -19.57 -0.22
CA LYS A 182 1.72 -18.54 -0.86
C LYS A 182 0.53 -19.15 -1.60
N ARG A 183 0.73 -20.27 -2.30
CA ARG A 183 -0.37 -20.98 -2.97
C ARG A 183 -1.41 -21.49 -1.99
N ALA A 184 -0.96 -22.19 -0.94
CA ALA A 184 -1.85 -22.69 0.10
C ALA A 184 -2.63 -21.53 0.74
N PHE A 185 -1.93 -20.44 1.07
CA PHE A 185 -2.56 -19.26 1.66
C PHE A 185 -3.55 -18.58 0.71
N LEU A 186 -3.21 -18.45 -0.58
CA LEU A 186 -4.11 -17.87 -1.58
C LEU A 186 -5.42 -18.66 -1.65
N VAL A 187 -5.34 -19.99 -1.74
CA VAL A 187 -6.51 -20.88 -1.76
C VAL A 187 -7.31 -20.76 -0.47
N ALA A 188 -6.67 -20.90 0.69
CA ALA A 188 -7.31 -20.78 1.99
C ALA A 188 -7.99 -19.41 2.18
N SER A 189 -7.36 -18.33 1.72
CA SER A 189 -7.91 -16.98 1.78
C SER A 189 -9.14 -16.82 0.90
N HIS A 190 -9.13 -17.36 -0.33
CA HIS A 190 -10.29 -17.32 -1.23
C HIS A 190 -11.48 -18.14 -0.69
N GLU A 191 -11.22 -19.34 -0.17
CA GLU A 191 -12.23 -20.17 0.48
C GLU A 191 -12.82 -19.49 1.73
N ALA A 192 -11.98 -18.88 2.55
CA ALA A 192 -12.44 -18.19 3.75
C ALA A 192 -13.24 -16.93 3.40
N LEU A 193 -12.83 -16.14 2.40
CA LEU A 193 -13.53 -14.95 1.96
C LEU A 193 -14.89 -15.25 1.32
N SER A 194 -15.02 -16.38 0.62
CA SER A 194 -16.32 -16.79 0.05
C SER A 194 -17.31 -17.23 1.12
N ALA A 195 -16.81 -17.79 2.23
CA ALA A 195 -17.64 -18.34 3.28
C ALA A 195 -17.90 -17.38 4.46
N VAL A 196 -17.00 -16.44 4.74
CA VAL A 196 -17.12 -15.45 5.82
C VAL A 196 -17.48 -14.09 5.25
N ARG A 197 -18.80 -13.85 5.11
CA ARG A 197 -19.31 -12.56 4.62
C ARG A 197 -19.17 -11.50 5.70
N TYR A 198 -18.63 -10.34 5.31
CA TYR A 198 -18.69 -9.16 6.17
C TYR A 198 -20.12 -8.65 6.23
N LEU A 199 -20.72 -8.69 7.43
CA LEU A 199 -21.97 -8.02 7.71
C LEU A 199 -21.63 -6.72 8.44
N PRO A 200 -21.90 -5.54 7.86
CA PRO A 200 -21.77 -4.30 8.61
C PRO A 200 -22.66 -4.38 9.85
N ASP A 201 -22.21 -3.81 10.98
CA ASP A 201 -23.10 -3.52 12.10
C ASP A 201 -24.30 -2.77 11.49
N ARG A 202 -25.51 -3.34 11.65
CA ARG A 202 -26.73 -2.85 11.01
C ARG A 202 -26.78 -1.32 11.09
N PRO A 203 -27.17 -0.59 10.02
CA PRO A 203 -27.73 0.72 10.25
C PRO A 203 -28.96 0.52 11.14
N ALA A 204 -28.89 1.02 12.38
CA ALA A 204 -30.08 1.18 13.19
C ALA A 204 -31.02 2.14 12.46
N SER A 205 -32.28 1.72 12.36
CA SER A 205 -33.42 2.41 11.77
C SER A 205 -33.46 2.46 10.24
N PRO A 206 -34.60 2.07 9.62
CA PRO A 206 -34.93 2.60 8.31
C PRO A 206 -35.01 4.12 8.49
N VAL A 207 -34.06 4.84 7.88
CA VAL A 207 -34.25 6.26 7.66
C VAL A 207 -35.49 6.35 6.80
N ALA A 208 -36.59 6.84 7.38
CA ALA A 208 -37.77 7.21 6.64
C ALA A 208 -37.31 7.91 5.35
N HIS A 209 -37.75 7.42 4.20
CA HIS A 209 -37.51 8.03 2.91
C HIS A 209 -37.99 9.48 2.95
N ARG A 210 -37.13 10.39 3.43
CA ARG A 210 -37.24 11.81 3.11
C ARG A 210 -36.91 11.87 1.64
N HIS A 211 -37.93 12.04 0.81
CA HIS A 211 -37.80 12.48 -0.57
C HIS A 211 -36.74 13.59 -0.62
N ARG A 212 -35.52 13.26 -1.05
CA ARG A 212 -34.58 14.28 -1.48
C ARG A 212 -35.21 14.86 -2.74
N ARG A 213 -35.77 16.06 -2.60
CA ARG A 213 -36.07 16.93 -3.73
C ARG A 213 -34.89 16.87 -4.69
N CYS A 214 -35.18 16.52 -5.94
CA CYS A 214 -34.28 16.60 -7.06
C CYS A 214 -33.46 17.90 -6.96
N GLY A 215 -32.19 17.76 -6.60
CA GLY A 215 -31.19 18.81 -6.75
C GLY A 215 -30.95 18.97 -8.24
N VAL A 216 -31.74 19.84 -8.84
CA VAL A 216 -31.65 20.32 -10.21
C VAL A 216 -30.19 20.52 -10.61
N ALA A 217 -29.73 19.70 -11.55
CA ALA A 217 -28.88 20.03 -12.69
C ALA A 217 -27.84 21.16 -12.53
N ARG A 218 -27.02 21.15 -11.47
CA ARG A 218 -25.87 22.08 -11.36
C ARG A 218 -24.62 21.63 -12.14
N GLY A 219 -24.57 20.40 -12.65
CA GLY A 219 -23.49 19.96 -13.54
C GLY A 219 -23.59 20.50 -14.98
N PRO A 220 -24.72 20.30 -15.68
CA PRO A 220 -24.81 20.64 -17.10
C PRO A 220 -24.94 22.14 -17.39
N VAL A 221 -25.44 22.95 -16.44
CA VAL A 221 -25.55 24.41 -16.61
C VAL A 221 -24.17 25.08 -16.62
N TRP A 222 -23.24 24.62 -15.78
CA TRP A 222 -21.86 25.12 -15.78
C TRP A 222 -21.09 24.67 -17.02
N GLY A 223 -21.32 23.44 -17.50
CA GLY A 223 -20.76 22.96 -18.76
C GLY A 223 -21.24 23.76 -19.98
N ALA A 224 -22.53 24.08 -20.06
CA ALA A 224 -23.09 24.89 -21.15
C ALA A 224 -22.59 26.34 -21.12
N ALA A 225 -22.49 26.96 -19.93
CA ALA A 225 -21.96 28.31 -19.78
C ALA A 225 -20.49 28.41 -20.21
N LEU A 226 -19.67 27.41 -19.86
CA LEU A 226 -18.26 27.35 -20.27
C LEU A 226 -18.11 27.17 -21.79
N ALA A 227 -18.93 26.31 -22.39
CA ALA A 227 -18.93 26.10 -23.83
C ALA A 227 -19.33 27.38 -24.60
N LEU A 228 -20.33 28.12 -24.11
CA LEU A 228 -20.75 29.40 -24.71
C LEU A 228 -19.65 30.46 -24.62
N LEU A 229 -18.96 30.58 -23.49
CA LEU A 229 -17.83 31.50 -23.33
C LEU A 229 -16.72 31.21 -24.35
N ILE A 230 -16.29 29.94 -24.46
CA ILE A 230 -15.25 29.53 -25.41
C ILE A 230 -15.68 29.84 -26.84
N THR A 231 -16.92 29.52 -27.21
CA THR A 231 -17.44 29.71 -28.57
C THR A 231 -17.52 31.19 -28.92
N LEU A 232 -17.98 32.04 -28.00
CA LEU A 232 -18.05 33.50 -28.20
C LEU A 232 -16.67 34.13 -28.32
N THR A 233 -15.69 33.72 -27.51
CA THR A 233 -14.31 34.20 -27.66
C THR A 233 -13.69 33.76 -29.00
N PHE A 234 -13.97 32.54 -29.45
CA PHE A 234 -13.42 32.04 -30.71
C PHE A 234 -14.02 32.77 -31.92
N VAL A 235 -15.34 32.99 -31.92
CA VAL A 235 -16.02 33.77 -32.96
C VAL A 235 -15.55 35.23 -32.96
N GLY A 236 -15.43 35.85 -31.79
CA GLY A 236 -14.91 37.22 -31.66
C GLY A 236 -13.46 37.37 -32.16
N MET A 237 -12.61 36.36 -31.92
CA MET A 237 -11.24 36.36 -32.43
C MET A 237 -11.18 36.21 -33.95
N LEU A 238 -12.05 35.36 -34.54
CA LEU A 238 -12.13 35.19 -35.99
C LEU A 238 -12.66 36.45 -36.69
N THR A 239 -13.66 37.13 -36.12
CA THR A 239 -14.18 38.38 -36.68
C THR A 239 -13.20 39.53 -36.52
N ALA A 240 -12.47 39.60 -35.41
CA ALA A 240 -11.39 40.58 -35.24
C ALA A 240 -10.23 40.36 -36.22
N LEU A 241 -9.86 39.10 -36.50
CA LEU A 241 -8.87 38.76 -37.52
C LEU A 241 -9.35 39.15 -38.93
N GLN A 242 -10.63 38.92 -39.26
CA GLN A 242 -11.21 39.36 -40.54
C GLN A 242 -11.30 40.90 -40.64
N ALA A 243 -11.62 41.59 -39.55
CA ALA A 243 -11.62 43.06 -39.50
C ALA A 243 -10.19 43.62 -39.66
N ALA A 244 -9.20 43.02 -39.01
CA ALA A 244 -7.79 43.40 -39.18
C ALA A 244 -7.31 43.15 -40.63
N HIS A 245 -7.74 42.05 -41.26
CA HIS A 245 -7.39 41.75 -42.64
C HIS A 245 -8.02 42.73 -43.65
N SER A 246 -9.24 43.19 -43.38
CA SER A 246 -9.95 44.16 -44.24
C SER A 246 -9.49 45.60 -44.03
N VAL A 247 -8.99 45.96 -42.84
CA VAL A 247 -8.31 47.24 -42.60
C VAL A 247 -6.91 47.27 -43.22
N GLY A 248 -6.19 46.14 -43.20
CA GLY A 248 -4.87 46.00 -43.84
C GLY A 248 -4.87 46.14 -45.37
N GLN A 249 -6.02 45.94 -46.03
CA GLN A 249 -6.16 46.13 -47.49
C GLN A 249 -6.59 47.55 -47.90
N ARG A 250 -6.86 48.45 -46.94
CA ARG A 250 -7.30 49.84 -47.21
C ARG A 250 -6.24 50.90 -46.91
N ILE A 251 -4.99 50.52 -46.63
CA ILE A 251 -3.89 51.48 -46.56
C ILE A 251 -3.25 51.56 -47.96
N PRO A 252 -3.53 52.59 -48.77
CA PRO A 252 -2.70 52.88 -49.93
C PRO A 252 -1.29 53.20 -49.43
N CYS A 253 -0.31 52.42 -49.88
CA CYS A 253 1.10 52.80 -49.80
C CYS A 253 1.28 54.14 -50.54
N PRO A 254 1.69 55.23 -49.88
CA PRO A 254 2.15 56.40 -50.61
C PRO A 254 3.53 56.07 -51.18
N GLY A 255 3.63 56.11 -52.50
CA GLY A 255 4.87 55.84 -53.22
C GLY A 255 5.96 56.87 -52.95
N ARG A 256 7.20 56.35 -52.90
CA ARG A 256 8.47 56.90 -53.39
C ARG A 256 8.86 58.35 -53.00
N SER A 257 10.00 58.45 -52.32
CA SER A 257 11.07 59.35 -52.78
C SER A 257 12.45 58.70 -52.61
N LEU A 258 13.08 58.44 -53.75
CA LEU A 258 14.50 58.12 -53.89
C LEU A 258 15.31 59.38 -53.57
N ARG A 259 16.10 59.36 -52.50
CA ARG A 259 17.36 60.12 -52.44
C ARG A 259 18.48 59.25 -51.90
N SER A 260 19.60 59.44 -52.56
CA SER A 260 20.85 58.70 -52.61
C SER A 260 21.75 58.84 -51.37
N LEU A 261 22.34 57.70 -50.97
CA LEU A 261 23.73 57.47 -50.48
C LEU A 261 24.18 58.09 -49.12
N PRO A 262 25.22 57.54 -48.44
CA PRO A 262 26.12 56.45 -48.84
C PRO A 262 26.22 55.26 -47.87
N VAL A 263 26.81 54.21 -48.43
CA VAL A 263 27.30 52.98 -47.81
C VAL A 263 28.17 53.24 -46.58
N HIS A 264 27.83 52.59 -45.46
CA HIS A 264 28.83 52.21 -44.45
C HIS A 264 28.62 50.76 -44.00
N ARG A 265 29.57 49.91 -44.39
CA ARG A 265 29.79 48.55 -43.85
C ARG A 265 30.12 48.65 -42.36
N GLN A 266 29.54 47.76 -41.54
CA GLN A 266 30.03 47.15 -40.29
C GLN A 266 28.81 46.77 -39.43
N ALA A 267 28.70 45.67 -38.70
CA ALA A 267 29.33 44.36 -38.64
C ALA A 267 28.34 43.51 -37.81
N LEU A 268 28.10 42.25 -38.18
CA LEU A 268 27.32 41.30 -37.37
C LEU A 268 28.05 41.00 -36.06
N PRO A 269 27.40 41.04 -34.88
CA PRO A 269 27.90 40.29 -33.75
C PRO A 269 27.54 38.79 -33.89
N PRO A 270 28.45 37.89 -33.49
CA PRO A 270 28.43 36.48 -33.86
C PRO A 270 27.43 35.63 -33.04
N ARG A 271 26.97 34.56 -33.70
CA ARG A 271 26.33 33.38 -33.09
C ARG A 271 27.19 32.82 -31.95
N VAL A 272 26.58 32.65 -30.79
CA VAL A 272 27.14 31.83 -29.69
C VAL A 272 26.97 30.35 -30.07
N PRO A 273 28.03 29.52 -30.04
CA PRO A 273 27.92 28.10 -30.31
C PRO A 273 27.54 27.30 -29.06
N ASP A 274 26.59 26.37 -29.25
CA ASP A 274 26.34 25.25 -28.37
C ASP A 274 27.61 24.40 -28.18
N ARG A 275 28.00 24.16 -26.93
CA ARG A 275 28.95 23.10 -26.57
C ARG A 275 28.70 22.62 -25.14
N PHE A 276 27.97 21.52 -25.02
CA PHE A 276 28.01 20.65 -23.84
C PHE A 276 28.43 19.27 -24.34
N THR A 277 29.70 18.92 -24.18
CA THR A 277 30.20 17.54 -24.29
C THR A 277 30.49 17.02 -22.88
N PRO A 278 30.05 15.78 -22.56
CA PRO A 278 30.23 15.17 -21.25
C PRO A 278 31.69 14.74 -21.06
N GLY A 279 32.25 15.07 -19.90
CA GLY A 279 33.58 14.62 -19.52
C GLY A 279 33.56 13.17 -19.06
N GLU A 280 34.16 12.30 -19.87
CA GLU A 280 34.76 11.04 -19.44
C GLU A 280 35.83 11.32 -18.37
N ARG A 281 35.78 10.58 -17.26
CA ARG A 281 36.97 10.29 -16.46
C ARG A 281 36.98 8.81 -16.13
N GLU A 282 37.82 8.12 -16.90
CA GLU A 282 38.28 6.77 -16.67
C GLU A 282 39.43 6.79 -15.64
N GLY A 283 39.41 5.82 -14.72
CA GLY A 283 40.61 5.18 -14.17
C GLY A 283 41.49 5.93 -13.16
N GLN A 284 41.39 5.57 -11.88
CA GLN A 284 42.59 5.42 -11.05
C GLN A 284 42.40 4.32 -9.99
N ARG A 285 42.96 3.14 -10.27
CA ARG A 285 43.42 2.17 -9.28
C ARG A 285 44.85 2.55 -8.92
N VAL A 286 45.18 2.76 -7.64
CA VAL A 286 46.41 2.28 -6.97
C VAL A 286 46.16 2.30 -5.45
N PHE A 287 46.60 1.22 -4.79
CA PHE A 287 46.64 0.88 -3.34
C PHE A 287 45.39 0.19 -2.77
#